data_AF-A0A109W2C2-F1
#
_entry.id   AF-A0A109W2C2-F1
#
_cell.length_a   1.000
_cell.length_b   1.000
_cell.length_c   1.000
_cell.angle_alpha   90.00
_cell.angle_beta   90.00
_cell.angle_gamma   90.00
#
_symmetry.space_group_name_H-M   'P 1'
#
loop_
_entity.id
_entity.type
_entity.pdbx_description
1 polymer ?
#
loop_
_entity_poly.entity_id
_entity_poly.type
_entity_poly.pdbx_seq_one_letter_code
_entity_poly.pdbx_strand_id
1 'polypeptide(L)'
;MAADLGWKATSAITTLVSGIVAEKAVKIGWKLVTGHEAPEQEDQLLTYQLAEVIAFAVISGAAMTVTRQLTLREAAKWYGGHEIENPLEEKKLKVQG
;
A
#
# COMPACT_ATOMS: atom_id res chain seq x y z
N MET A 1 19.61 -25.37 16.83
CA MET A 1 19.98 -24.66 18.08
C MET A 1 21.01 -23.55 17.84
N ALA A 2 22.24 -23.81 17.37
CA ALA A 2 23.22 -22.72 17.13
C ALA A 2 22.86 -21.80 15.93
N ALA A 3 22.27 -22.36 14.87
CA ALA A 3 21.81 -21.59 13.71
C ALA A 3 20.69 -20.59 14.05
N ASP A 4 19.79 -20.96 14.96
CA ASP A 4 18.67 -20.13 15.42
C ASP A 4 19.15 -18.88 16.18
N LEU A 5 20.25 -18.99 16.93
CA LEU A 5 20.86 -17.87 17.65
C LEU A 5 21.50 -16.85 16.69
N GLY A 6 22.18 -17.33 15.65
CA GLY A 6 22.71 -16.45 14.59
C GLY A 6 21.61 -15.72 13.82
N TRP A 7 20.52 -16.43 13.48
CA TRP A 7 19.36 -15.84 12.82
C TRP A 7 18.65 -14.80 13.70
N LYS A 8 18.44 -15.11 15.00
CA LYS A 8 17.86 -14.18 15.97
C LYS A 8 18.72 -12.93 16.23
N ALA A 9 20.04 -13.10 16.29
CA ALA A 9 20.94 -11.96 16.44
C ALA A 9 20.90 -11.06 15.19
N THR A 10 20.88 -11.67 14.01
CA THR A 10 20.78 -10.94 12.74
C THR A 10 19.45 -10.19 12.65
N SER A 11 18.33 -10.81 13.01
CA SER A 11 17.03 -10.14 12.98
C SER A 11 16.96 -8.99 13.98
N ALA A 12 17.48 -9.17 15.20
CA ALA A 12 17.56 -8.10 16.19
C ALA A 12 18.39 -6.91 15.69
N ILE A 13 19.57 -7.16 15.12
CA ILE A 13 20.42 -6.12 14.52
C ILE A 13 19.70 -5.43 13.36
N THR A 14 19.01 -6.20 12.51
CA THR A 14 18.25 -5.67 11.38
C THR A 14 17.13 -4.74 11.85
N THR A 15 16.40 -5.11 12.90
CA THR A 15 15.37 -4.25 13.51
C THR A 15 15.97 -2.94 14.03
N LEU A 16 17.12 -3.00 14.72
CA LEU A 16 17.79 -1.80 15.23
C LEU A 16 18.23 -0.86 14.09
N VAL A 17 18.87 -1.41 13.05
CA VAL A 17 19.29 -0.63 11.87
C VAL A 17 18.07 -0.05 11.15
N SER A 18 16.99 -0.83 11.03
CA SER A 18 15.73 -0.37 10.45
C SER A 18 15.13 0.81 11.20
N GLY A 19 15.26 0.87 12.54
CA GLY A 19 14.81 2.01 13.33
C GLY A 19 15.52 3.31 12.93
N ILE A 20 16.85 3.26 12.80
CA ILE A 20 17.67 4.41 12.41
C ILE A 20 17.34 4.88 10.99
N VAL A 21 17.18 3.93 10.06
CA VAL A 21 16.84 4.23 8.67
C VAL A 21 15.41 4.78 8.57
N ALA A 22 14.46 4.23 9.32
CA ALA A 22 13.09 4.71 9.37
C ALA A 22 13.03 6.15 9.87
N GLU A 23 13.77 6.50 10.93
CA GLU A 23 13.83 7.86 11.46
C GLU A 23 14.33 8.86 10.41
N LYS A 24 15.40 8.49 9.68
CA LYS A 24 15.94 9.32 8.57
C LYS A 24 14.92 9.46 7.44
N ALA A 25 14.26 8.38 7.06
CA ALA A 25 13.26 8.38 6.01
C ALA A 25 12.06 9.27 6.37
N VAL A 26 11.57 9.19 7.61
CA VAL A 26 10.48 10.03 8.12
C VAL A 26 10.91 11.49 8.15
N LYS A 27 12.09 11.82 8.71
CA LYS A 27 12.60 13.20 8.76
C LYS A 27 12.71 13.82 7.35
N ILE A 28 13.29 13.08 6.40
CA ILE A 28 13.42 13.54 5.01
C ILE A 28 12.05 13.69 4.35
N GLY A 29 11.18 12.68 4.47
CA GLY A 29 9.82 12.74 3.91
C GLY A 29 9.02 13.92 4.46
N TRP A 30 9.10 14.15 5.77
CA TRP A 30 8.41 15.26 6.42
C TRP A 30 8.93 16.61 5.94
N LYS A 31 10.26 16.77 5.86
CA LYS A 31 10.88 17.98 5.33
C LYS A 31 10.52 18.23 3.86
N LEU A 32 10.42 17.18 3.05
CA LEU A 32 10.04 17.30 1.64
C LEU A 32 8.59 17.76 1.48
N VAL A 33 7.66 17.25 2.29
CA VAL A 33 6.23 17.58 2.19
C VAL A 33 5.91 18.93 2.84
N THR A 34 6.47 19.20 4.01
CA THR A 34 6.09 20.35 4.85
C THR A 34 7.10 21.49 4.80
N GLY A 35 8.31 21.26 4.30
CA GLY A 35 9.42 22.22 4.31
C GLY A 35 10.13 22.39 5.65
N HIS A 36 9.62 21.79 6.73
CA HIS A 36 10.10 21.98 8.10
C HIS A 36 10.55 20.66 8.73
N GLU A 37 11.35 20.72 9.80
CA GLU A 37 11.78 19.51 10.51
C GLU A 37 10.60 18.81 11.19
N ALA A 38 10.67 17.48 11.27
CA ALA A 38 9.60 16.68 11.86
C ALA A 38 9.43 17.02 13.36
N PRO A 39 8.20 17.33 13.81
CA PRO A 39 7.96 17.70 15.21
C PRO A 39 8.33 16.55 16.16
N GLU A 40 9.08 16.87 17.21
CA GLU A 40 9.37 15.92 18.29
C GLU A 40 8.13 15.71 19.17
N GLN A 41 7.98 14.49 19.69
CA GLN A 41 6.71 13.91 20.17
C GLN A 41 6.13 14.56 21.44
N GLU A 42 6.74 15.61 21.99
CA GLU A 42 6.40 16.13 23.31
C GLU A 42 5.32 17.22 23.29
N ASP A 43 5.08 17.85 22.13
CA ASP A 43 4.15 18.98 22.03
C ASP A 43 2.85 18.59 21.31
N GLN A 44 1.74 18.54 22.06
CA GLN A 44 0.33 18.52 21.62
C GLN A 44 -0.37 17.14 21.53
N LEU A 45 -0.71 16.60 22.69
CA LEU A 45 -1.54 15.38 22.85
C LEU A 45 -2.91 15.46 22.16
N LEU A 46 -3.57 16.65 22.12
CA LEU A 46 -4.89 16.81 21.47
C LEU A 46 -4.78 16.84 19.94
N THR A 47 -3.74 17.48 19.40
CA THR A 47 -3.48 17.56 17.96
C THR A 47 -3.05 16.19 17.41
N TYR A 48 -2.31 15.41 18.21
CA TYR A 48 -1.84 14.08 17.84
C TYR A 48 -3.00 13.12 17.55
N GLN A 49 -4.06 13.12 18.36
CA GLN A 49 -5.18 12.19 18.15
C GLN A 49 -5.92 12.45 16.83
N LEU A 50 -6.16 13.72 16.46
CA LEU A 50 -6.77 14.04 15.17
C LEU A 50 -5.81 13.75 14.01
N ALA A 51 -4.52 14.10 14.15
CA ALA A 51 -3.50 13.82 13.16
C ALA A 51 -3.31 12.30 12.94
N GLU A 52 -3.40 11.51 14.00
CA GLU A 52 -3.31 10.06 13.97
C GLU A 52 -4.50 9.46 13.22
N VAL A 53 -5.73 9.89 13.52
CA VAL A 53 -6.92 9.45 12.78
C VAL A 53 -6.82 9.81 11.29
N ILE A 54 -6.40 11.04 10.97
CA ILE A 54 -6.20 11.47 9.58
C ILE A 54 -5.10 10.66 8.91
N ALA A 55 -3.97 10.43 9.58
CA ALA A 55 -2.86 9.65 9.06
C ALA A 55 -3.29 8.20 8.77
N PHE A 56 -3.98 7.56 9.71
CA PHE A 56 -4.55 6.23 9.51
C PHE A 56 -5.52 6.20 8.34
N ALA A 57 -6.41 7.18 8.22
CA ALA A 57 -7.38 7.25 7.13
C ALA A 57 -6.68 7.42 5.76
N VAL A 58 -5.66 8.28 5.68
CA VAL A 58 -4.88 8.49 4.45
C VAL A 58 -4.12 7.23 4.07
N ILE A 59 -3.41 6.61 5.02
CA ILE A 59 -2.63 5.39 4.78
C ILE A 59 -3.57 4.25 4.35
N SER A 60 -4.68 4.05 5.06
CA SER A 60 -5.65 2.99 4.77
C SER A 60 -6.34 3.23 3.42
N GLY A 61 -6.74 4.47 3.15
CA GLY A 61 -7.32 4.86 1.86
C GLY A 61 -6.35 4.59 0.71
N ALA A 62 -5.10 5.03 0.84
CA ALA A 62 -4.06 4.78 -0.16
C ALA A 62 -3.83 3.27 -0.38
N ALA A 63 -3.73 2.50 0.71
CA ALA A 63 -3.55 1.05 0.63
C ALA A 63 -4.73 0.35 -0.07
N MET A 64 -5.97 0.72 0.26
CA MET A 64 -7.17 0.22 -0.40
C MET A 64 -7.18 0.58 -1.89
N THR A 65 -6.81 1.80 -2.26
CA THR A 65 -6.76 2.23 -3.67
C THR A 65 -5.73 1.43 -4.45
N VAL A 66 -4.51 1.29 -3.92
CA VAL A 66 -3.46 0.48 -4.56
C VAL A 66 -3.91 -0.96 -4.72
N THR A 67 -4.47 -1.55 -3.66
CA THR A 67 -5.00 -2.91 -3.70
C THR A 67 -6.05 -3.06 -4.79
N ARG A 68 -7.03 -2.15 -4.85
CA ARG A 68 -8.08 -2.17 -5.88
C ARG A 68 -7.50 -2.08 -7.29
N GLN A 69 -6.51 -1.22 -7.52
CA GLN A 69 -5.88 -1.09 -8.83
C GLN A 69 -5.14 -2.37 -9.24
N LEU A 70 -4.41 -2.99 -8.31
CA LEU A 70 -3.75 -4.27 -8.55
C LEU A 70 -4.78 -5.36 -8.84
N THR A 71 -5.84 -5.47 -8.03
CA THR A 71 -6.91 -6.45 -8.26
C THR A 71 -7.61 -6.25 -9.60
N LEU A 72 -7.93 -5.01 -9.99
CA LEU A 72 -8.55 -4.73 -11.29
C LEU A 72 -7.60 -5.02 -12.45
N ARG A 73 -6.30 -4.76 -12.30
CA ARG A 73 -5.28 -5.07 -13.31
C ARG A 73 -5.13 -6.58 -13.50
N GLU A 74 -5.12 -7.33 -12.41
CA GLU A 74 -5.08 -8.81 -12.45
C GLU A 74 -6.39 -9.39 -13.00
N ALA A 75 -7.54 -8.84 -12.62
CA ALA A 75 -8.83 -9.24 -13.17
C ALA A 75 -8.92 -8.94 -14.68
N ALA A 76 -8.41 -7.79 -15.14
CA ALA A 76 -8.38 -7.46 -16.56
C ALA A 76 -7.47 -8.41 -17.36
N LYS A 77 -6.33 -8.82 -16.80
CA LYS A 77 -5.47 -9.86 -17.43
C LYS A 77 -6.19 -11.21 -17.53
N TRP A 78 -6.98 -11.57 -16.53
CA TRP A 78 -7.70 -12.85 -16.50
C TRP A 78 -8.96 -12.85 -17.37
N TYR A 79 -9.72 -11.75 -17.36
CA TYR A 79 -11.00 -11.62 -18.06
C TYR A 79 -10.83 -11.18 -19.52
N GLY A 80 -9.75 -10.46 -19.86
CA GLY A 80 -9.42 -10.11 -21.25
C GLY A 80 -9.07 -11.30 -22.15
N GLY A 81 -8.98 -12.52 -21.61
CA GLY A 81 -8.86 -13.76 -22.37
C GLY A 81 -10.19 -14.45 -22.68
N HIS A 82 -11.30 -14.03 -22.07
CA HIS A 82 -12.65 -14.48 -22.45
C HIS A 82 -13.35 -13.30 -23.13
N GLU A 83 -13.09 -13.16 -24.44
CA GLU A 83 -14.05 -12.54 -25.33
C GLU A 83 -15.40 -13.23 -25.06
N ILE A 84 -16.33 -12.51 -24.46
CA ILE A 84 -17.68 -13.00 -24.25
C ILE A 84 -18.27 -13.09 -25.65
N GLU A 85 -18.12 -14.25 -26.28
CA GLU A 85 -18.77 -14.61 -27.53
C GLU A 85 -20.25 -14.32 -27.32
N ASN A 86 -20.73 -13.28 -28.00
CA ASN A 86 -22.04 -12.69 -27.79
C ASN A 86 -23.05 -13.52 -28.60
N PRO A 87 -23.87 -14.39 -27.99
CA PRO A 87 -24.77 -15.29 -28.73
C PRO A 87 -25.95 -14.56 -29.41
N LEU A 88 -25.97 -13.22 -29.37
CA LEU A 88 -27.02 -12.39 -29.93
C LEU A 88 -26.76 -12.00 -31.40
N GLU A 89 -25.53 -12.20 -31.91
CA GLU A 89 -25.19 -12.01 -33.33
C GLU A 89 -25.66 -13.18 -34.22
N GLU A 90 -25.57 -14.42 -33.73
CA GLU A 90 -25.98 -15.62 -34.49
C GLU A 90 -27.48 -15.60 -34.84
N LYS A 91 -28.31 -15.07 -33.94
CA LYS A 91 -29.76 -15.06 -34.13
C LYS A 91 -30.23 -14.04 -35.17
N LYS A 92 -29.42 -13.03 -35.52
CA LYS A 92 -29.75 -12.07 -36.58
C LYS A 92 -29.41 -12.59 -37.98
N LEU A 93 -28.38 -13.43 -38.10
CA LEU A 93 -27.98 -14.03 -39.37
C LEU A 93 -28.95 -15.13 -39.85
N LYS A 94 -29.66 -15.80 -38.93
CA LYS A 94 -30.55 -16.93 -39.26
C LYS A 94 -32.01 -16.55 -39.56
N VAL A 95 -32.38 -15.28 -39.40
CA VAL A 95 -33.75 -14.78 -39.65
C VAL A 95 -33.83 -14.01 -40.99
N GLN A 96 -32.70 -13.85 -41.68
CA GLN A 96 -32.60 -13.21 -42.99
C GLN A 96 -32.05 -14.18 -44.05
N GLY A 97 -32.56 -15.41 -44.05
CA GLY A 97 -32.28 -16.46 -45.02
C GLY A 97 -33.56 -17.20 -45.40
#